data_AF-A0AAV2ISF1-F1
#
_entry.id   AF-A0AAV2ISF1-F1
#
_cell.length_a   1.000
_cell.length_b   1.000
_cell.length_c   1.000
_cell.angle_alpha   90.00
_cell.angle_beta   90.00
_cell.angle_gamma   90.00
#
_symmetry.space_group_name_H-M   'P 1'
#
loop_
_entity.id
_entity.type
_entity.pdbx_description
1 polymer ?
#
loop_
_entity_poly.entity_id
_entity_poly.type
_entity_poly.pdbx_seq_one_letter_code
_entity_poly.pdbx_strand_id
1 'polypeptide(L)' 'MCPGVSVAKKELLGFVVGLLSRFQFSAPRVDGKEELPSLDGVYGLTKTPQPFKFCIQSV' A
#
# COMPACT_ATOMS: atom_id res chain seq x y z
N MET A 1 -23.72 8.76 4.34
CA MET A 1 -23.63 7.86 3.17
C MET A 1 -22.64 8.45 2.18
N CYS A 2 -21.67 7.67 1.68
CA CYS A 2 -20.66 8.18 0.74
C CYS A 2 -21.13 7.97 -0.71
N PRO A 3 -21.41 9.02 -1.50
CA PRO A 3 -21.86 8.87 -2.88
C PRO A 3 -20.81 8.23 -3.79
N GLY A 4 -19.53 8.36 -3.46
CA GLY A 4 -18.42 7.80 -4.22
C GLY A 4 -18.14 6.31 -3.99
N VAL A 5 -18.89 5.61 -3.13
CA VAL A 5 -18.57 4.23 -2.71
C VAL A 5 -18.46 3.24 -3.87
N SER A 6 -19.35 3.34 -4.87
CA SER A 6 -19.35 2.42 -6.01
C SER A 6 -18.17 2.66 -6.95
N VAL A 7 -17.71 3.91 -7.06
CA VAL A 7 -16.51 4.25 -7.85
C VAL A 7 -15.26 3.79 -7.10
N ALA A 8 -15.14 4.15 -5.82
CA ALA A 8 -13.98 3.78 -4.99
C ALA A 8 -13.75 2.26 -4.95
N LYS A 9 -14.82 1.44 -4.88
CA LYS A 9 -14.70 -0.02 -4.92
C LYS A 9 -14.11 -0.55 -6.22
N LYS A 10 -14.50 0.02 -7.37
CA LYS A 10 -14.00 -0.40 -8.69
C LYS A 10 -12.54 0.02 -8.87
N GLU A 11 -12.23 1.26 -8.51
CA GLU A 11 -10.85 1.79 -8.56
C GLU A 11 -9.91 0.98 -7.68
N LEU A 12 -10.26 0.75 -6.41
CA LEU A 12 -9.45 -0.05 -5.49
C LEU A 12 -9.21 -1.46 -6.02
N LEU A 13 -10.25 -2.13 -6.53
CA LEU A 13 -10.11 -3.47 -7.08
C LEU A 13 -9.20 -3.49 -8.31
N GLY A 14 -9.46 -2.61 -9.29
CA GLY A 14 -8.68 -2.54 -10.52
C GLY A 14 -7.22 -2.19 -10.26
N PHE A 15 -6.96 -1.23 -9.38
CA PHE A 15 -5.61 -0.81 -9.03
C PHE A 15 -4.84 -1.89 -8.27
N VAL A 16 -5.45 -2.51 -7.25
CA VAL A 16 -4.80 -3.57 -6.47
C VAL A 16 -4.53 -4.81 -7.33
N VAL A 17 -5.51 -5.27 -8.11
CA VAL A 17 -5.30 -6.42 -9.01
C VAL A 17 -4.29 -6.10 -10.09
N GLY A 18 -4.34 -4.91 -10.70
CA GLY A 18 -3.38 -4.48 -11.72
C GLY A 18 -1.94 -4.43 -11.20
N LEU A 19 -1.75 -3.97 -9.96
CA LEU A 19 -0.43 -3.98 -9.31
C LEU A 19 0.02 -5.39 -8.94
N LEU A 20 -0.81 -6.15 -8.22
CA LEU A 20 -0.41 -7.48 -7.70
C LEU A 20 -0.28 -8.54 -8.79
N SER A 21 -0.92 -8.36 -9.95
CA SER A 21 -0.76 -9.27 -11.09
C SER A 21 0.57 -9.10 -11.85
N ARG A 22 1.25 -7.96 -11.66
CA ARG A 22 2.50 -7.63 -12.39
C ARG A 22 3.70 -7.42 -11.50
N PHE A 23 3.48 -7.13 -10.22
CA PHE A 23 4.52 -6.74 -9.31
C PHE A 23 4.48 -7.56 -8.03
N GLN A 24 5.66 -7.99 -7.60
CA GLN A 24 5.88 -8.50 -6.26
C GLN A 24 6.43 -7.37 -5.37
N PHE A 25 5.81 -7.21 -4.21
CA PHE A 25 6.15 -6.21 -3.22
C PHE A 25 6.89 -6.88 -2.05
N SER A 26 7.98 -6.30 -1.57
CA SER A 26 8.71 -6.80 -0.40
C SER A 26 9.23 -5.67 0.48
N ALA A 27 9.50 -5.98 1.75
CA ALA A 27 10.20 -5.07 2.64
C ALA A 27 11.64 -4.81 2.14
N PRO A 28 12.18 -3.60 2.31
CA PRO A 28 13.58 -3.33 2.04
C PRO A 28 14.47 -4.05 3.05
N ARG A 29 15.65 -4.48 2.61
CA ARG A 29 16.69 -5.04 3.48
C ARG A 29 17.75 -3.99 3.75
N VAL A 30 17.93 -3.65 5.02
CA VAL A 30 18.98 -2.73 5.50
C VAL A 30 19.84 -3.49 6.50
N ASP A 31 21.15 -3.56 6.27
CA ASP A 31 22.10 -4.30 7.11
C ASP A 31 21.69 -5.77 7.38
N GLY A 32 21.11 -6.42 6.35
CA GLY A 32 20.68 -7.81 6.41
C GLY A 32 19.36 -8.07 7.16
N LYS A 33 18.71 -7.03 7.69
CA LYS A 33 17.40 -7.15 8.37
C LYS A 33 16.29 -6.57 7.50
N GLU A 34 15.11 -7.19 7.56
CA GLU A 34 13.91 -6.65 6.94
C GLU A 34 13.37 -5.50 7.77
N GLU A 35 13.25 -4.33 7.15
CA GLU A 35 12.70 -3.13 7.79
C GLU A 35 11.19 -3.11 7.52
N LEU A 36 10.40 -3.60 8.47
CA LEU A 36 8.94 -3.58 8.37
C LEU A 36 8.40 -2.18 8.72
N PRO A 37 7.37 -1.69 8.00
CA PRO A 37 6.74 -0.43 8.33
C PRO A 37 5.99 -0.52 9.66
N SER A 38 5.95 0.59 10.42
CA SER A 38 5.02 0.70 11.55
C SER A 38 3.58 0.63 11.05
N LEU A 39 2.73 -0.08 11.79
CA LEU A 39 1.29 -0.14 11.53
C LEU A 39 0.51 0.96 12.27
N ASP A 40 1.21 1.79 13.04
CA ASP A 40 0.63 2.97 13.64
C ASP A 40 0.27 4.00 12.56
N GLY A 41 -0.93 4.56 12.69
CA GLY A 41 -1.41 5.58 11.76
C GLY A 41 -1.20 6.99 12.32
N VAL A 42 -0.93 7.94 11.44
CA VAL A 42 -0.95 9.36 11.71
C VAL A 42 -2.36 9.90 11.45
N TYR A 43 -2.92 10.66 12.40
CA TYR A 43 -4.25 11.26 12.28
C TYR A 43 -4.16 12.67 11.67
N GLY A 44 -4.84 12.87 10.55
CA GLY A 44 -5.10 14.19 9.94
C GLY A 44 -6.58 14.30 9.54
N LEU A 45 -6.87 14.75 8.31
CA LEU A 45 -8.23 14.64 7.74
C LEU A 45 -8.68 13.18 7.57
N THR A 46 -7.71 12.28 7.36
CA THR A 46 -7.89 10.83 7.35
C THR A 46 -6.78 10.18 8.18
N LYS A 47 -6.90 8.89 8.48
CA LYS A 47 -5.83 8.11 9.11
C LYS A 47 -4.94 7.51 8.01
N THR A 48 -3.67 7.89 7.98
CA THR A 48 -2.69 7.42 6.99
C THR A 48 -1.53 6.69 7.67
N PRO A 49 -0.82 5.77 6.98
CA PRO A 49 0.39 5.18 7.53
C PRO A 49 1.50 6.23 7.72
N GLN A 50 2.46 5.94 8.58
CA GLN A 50 3.72 6.69 8.61
C GLN A 50 4.48 6.51 7.28
N PRO A 51 5.34 7.46 6.86
CA PRO A 51 6.14 7.30 5.64
C PRO A 51 6.96 6.01 5.67
N PHE A 52 6.83 5.20 4.62
CA PHE A 52 7.53 3.92 4.49
C PHE A 52 8.02 3.68 3.06
N LYS A 53 8.96 2.75 2.91
CA LYS A 53 9.50 2.30 1.63
C LYS A 53 9.27 0.81 1.48
N PHE A 54 9.23 0.36 0.23
CA PHE A 54 9.16 -1.05 -0.14
C PHE A 54 9.86 -1.25 -1.48
N CYS A 55 10.27 -2.48 -1.76
CA CYS A 55 10.83 -2.86 -3.04
C CYS A 55 9.72 -3.36 -3.96
N ILE A 56 9.88 -3.10 -5.26
CA ILE A 56 9.01 -3.60 -6.32
C ILE A 56 9.87 -4.41 -7.29
N GLN A 57 9.36 -5.58 -7.68
CA GLN A 57 9.94 -6.41 -8.74
C GLN A 57 8.84 -6.78 -9.73
N SER A 58 9.11 -6.70 -11.04
CA SER A 58 8.18 -7.20 -12.05
C SER A 58 8.19 -8.72 -12.04
N VAL A 59 7.01 -9.33 -12.09
CA VAL A 59 6.81 -10.78 -12.26
C VAL A 59 6.62 -11.10 -13.74
#